data_AF-A0A6V7LL23-F1
#
_entry.id   AF-A0A6V7LL23-F1
#
_cell.length_a   1.000
_cell.length_b   1.000
_cell.length_c   1.000
_cell.angle_alpha   90.00
_cell.angle_beta   90.00
_cell.angle_gamma   90.00
#
_symmetry.space_group_name_H-M   'P 1'
#
loop_
_entity.id
_entity.type
_entity.pdbx_description
1 polymer ?
#
loop_
_entity_poly.entity_id
_entity_poly.type
_entity_poly.pdbx_seq_one_letter_code
_entity_poly.pdbx_strand_id
1 'polypeptide(L)' 'VAHIASCIALPIAQVEKKLSQMILDKKLLGVLDQGEGVLIVFEDTPRDKTYEIALETIHSMGKVVDTLYQKAKKLT' A
#
# COMPACT_ATOMS: atom_id res chain seq x y z
N VAL A 1 12.60 18.69 0.78
CA VAL A 1 13.54 17.97 -0.10
C VAL A 1 14.84 18.73 -0.35
N ALA A 2 14.80 20.05 -0.53
CA ALA A 2 15.99 20.89 -0.73
C ALA A 2 17.08 20.68 0.36
N HIS A 3 16.69 20.53 1.63
CA HIS A 3 17.63 20.22 2.71
C HIS A 3 18.38 18.90 2.47
N ILE A 4 17.68 17.82 2.08
CA ILE A 4 18.30 16.52 1.76
C ILE A 4 19.30 16.68 0.61
N ALA A 5 18.89 17.38 -0.46
CA ALA A 5 19.75 17.63 -1.61
C ALA A 5 21.02 18.41 -1.23
N SER A 6 20.91 19.39 -0.33
CA SER A 6 22.06 20.14 0.20
C SER A 6 23.00 19.26 1.06
N CYS A 7 22.44 18.37 1.89
CA CYS A 7 23.22 17.51 2.77
C CYS A 7 24.04 16.47 2.00
N ILE A 8 23.53 15.97 0.87
CA ILE A 8 24.21 14.96 0.05
C ILE A 8 24.91 15.55 -1.18
N ALA A 9 24.89 16.88 -1.33
CA ALA A 9 25.52 17.62 -2.43
C ALA A 9 25.12 17.12 -3.83
N LEU A 10 23.82 16.85 -4.05
CA LEU A 10 23.29 16.42 -5.35
C LEU A 10 22.18 17.36 -5.85
N PRO A 11 21.99 17.47 -7.18
CA PRO A 11 20.89 18.25 -7.74
C PRO A 11 19.52 17.76 -7.27
N ILE A 12 18.61 18.69 -6.93
CA ILE A 12 17.27 18.40 -6.40
C ILE A 12 16.52 17.39 -7.28
N ALA A 13 16.51 17.59 -8.60
CA ALA A 13 15.83 16.69 -9.54
C ALA A 13 16.35 15.24 -9.48
N GLN A 14 17.65 15.05 -9.22
CA GLN A 14 18.23 13.70 -9.06
C GLN A 14 17.79 13.07 -7.75
N VAL A 15 17.72 13.85 -6.67
CA VAL A 15 17.28 13.40 -5.35
C VAL A 15 15.79 13.03 -5.38
N GLU A 16 14.94 13.86 -5.98
CA GLU A 16 13.51 13.58 -6.15
C GLU A 16 13.26 12.31 -6.95
N LYS A 17 13.97 12.14 -8.07
CA LYS A 17 13.88 10.92 -8.88
C LYS A 17 14.28 9.68 -8.06
N LYS A 18 15.32 9.79 -7.24
CA LYS A 18 15.78 8.66 -6.42
C LYS A 18 14.82 8.35 -5.28
N LEU A 19 14.31 9.36 -4.59
CA LEU A 19 13.30 9.20 -3.54
C LEU A 19 12.02 8.58 -4.10
N SER A 20 11.56 9.03 -5.27
CA SER A 20 10.42 8.45 -5.98
C SER A 20 10.63 6.96 -6.28
N GLN A 21 11.83 6.60 -6.75
CA GLN A 21 12.20 5.21 -6.97
C GLN A 21 12.20 4.39 -5.67
N MET A 22 12.71 4.94 -4.57
CA MET A 22 12.73 4.24 -3.27
C MET A 22 11.32 4.01 -2.71
N ILE A 23 10.40 4.95 -2.91
CA ILE A 23 8.99 4.81 -2.57
C ILE A 23 8.34 3.71 -3.40
N LEU A 24 8.58 3.70 -4.72
CA LEU A 24 8.05 2.67 -5.63
C LEU A 24 8.58 1.26 -5.30
N ASP A 25 9.86 1.16 -4.96
CA ASP A 25 10.51 -0.08 -4.51
C ASP A 25 10.05 -0.53 -3.11
N LYS A 26 9.21 0.25 -2.42
CA LYS A 26 8.81 0.03 -1.02
C LYS A 26 9.98 -0.01 -0.02
N LYS A 27 11.12 0.59 -0.38
CA LYS A 27 12.29 0.76 0.50
C LYS A 27 12.14 1.95 1.44
N LEU A 28 11.30 2.91 1.04
CA LEU A 28 10.93 4.08 1.83
C LEU A 28 9.40 4.15 1.87
N LEU A 29 8.82 4.05 3.05
CA LEU A 29 7.39 4.26 3.25
C LEU A 29 7.14 5.76 3.34
N GLY A 30 6.57 6.35 2.31
CA GLY A 30 6.41 7.79 2.24
C GLY A 30 5.70 8.26 0.99
N VAL A 31 5.38 9.56 0.98
CA VAL A 31 4.87 10.28 -0.18
C VAL A 31 5.77 11.48 -0.43
N LEU A 32 6.11 11.68 -1.70
CA LEU A 32 6.87 12.83 -2.17
C LEU A 32 5.90 13.80 -2.87
N ASP A 33 5.79 15.02 -2.33
CA ASP A 33 5.10 16.13 -2.99
C ASP A 33 6.14 17.01 -3.70
N GLN A 34 6.11 16.96 -5.03
CA GLN A 34 7.03 17.72 -5.88
C GLN A 34 6.57 19.17 -6.12
N GLY A 35 5.29 19.49 -5.89
CA GLY A 35 4.77 20.86 -5.99
C GLY A 35 5.24 21.71 -4.81
N GLU A 36 5.14 21.16 -3.61
CA GLU A 36 5.54 21.83 -2.37
C GLU A 36 6.99 21.49 -1.94
N GLY A 37 7.64 20.53 -2.61
CA GLY A 37 9.01 20.10 -2.30
C GLY A 37 9.15 19.41 -0.94
N VAL A 38 8.09 18.74 -0.49
CA VAL A 38 7.97 18.09 0.83
C VAL A 38 8.05 16.56 0.68
N LEU A 39 8.75 15.92 1.62
CA LEU A 39 8.76 14.47 1.76
C LEU A 39 8.07 14.12 3.08
N ILE A 40 7.01 13.33 3.00
CA ILE A 40 6.29 12.79 4.16
C ILE A 40 6.71 11.33 4.31
N VAL A 41 7.25 10.97 5.47
CA VAL A 41 7.68 9.60 5.78
C VAL A 41 6.69 9.00 6.77
N PHE A 42 6.31 7.75 6.53
CA PHE A 42 5.44 6.99 7.42
C PHE A 42 6.26 5.94 8.16
N GLU A 43 5.85 5.66 9.39
CA GLU A 43 6.34 4.49 10.11
C GLU A 43 5.76 3.22 9.50
N ASP A 44 6.52 2.14 9.58
CA ASP A 44 6.01 0.83 9.18
C ASP A 44 4.99 0.37 10.21
N THR A 45 3.71 0.49 9.86
CA THR A 45 2.63 -0.07 10.67
C THR A 45 2.45 -1.54 10.30
N PRO A 46 2.64 -2.48 11.26
CA PRO A 46 2.41 -3.88 10.98
C PRO A 46 0.95 -4.08 10.54
N ARG A 47 0.76 -4.83 9.45
CA ARG A 47 -0.58 -5.18 8.99
C ARG A 47 -1.29 -5.97 10.09
N ASP A 48 -2.47 -5.51 10.47
CA ASP A 48 -3.30 -6.22 11.42
C ASP A 48 -3.91 -7.45 10.73
N LYS A 49 -3.42 -8.62 11.15
CA LYS A 49 -3.85 -9.94 10.66
C LYS A 49 -5.35 -10.17 10.87
N THR A 50 -5.95 -9.52 11.85
CA THR A 50 -7.38 -9.63 12.15
C THR A 50 -8.23 -9.13 10.99
N TYR A 51 -7.84 -8.03 10.34
CA TYR A 51 -8.54 -7.51 9.17
C TYR A 51 -8.43 -8.46 7.98
N GLU A 52 -7.25 -9.04 7.75
CA GLU A 52 -7.04 -10.00 6.67
C GLU A 52 -7.90 -11.26 6.86
N ILE A 53 -7.91 -11.82 8.08
CA ILE A 53 -8.73 -12.98 8.44
C ILE A 53 -10.23 -12.65 8.31
N ALA A 54 -10.65 -11.46 8.76
CA ALA A 54 -12.05 -11.04 8.65
C ALA A 54 -12.50 -10.96 7.18
N LEU A 55 -11.67 -10.36 6.30
CA LEU A 55 -11.95 -10.29 4.86
C LEU A 55 -12.01 -11.66 4.20
N GLU A 56 -11.08 -12.55 4.54
CA GLU A 56 -11.06 -13.94 4.05
C GLU A 56 -12.32 -14.70 4.49
N THR A 57 -12.74 -14.49 5.74
CA THR A 57 -13.96 -15.09 6.29
C THR A 57 -15.19 -14.63 5.53
N ILE A 58 -15.33 -13.31 5.28
CA ILE A 58 -16.44 -12.76 4.48
C ILE A 58 -16.48 -13.39 3.09
N HIS A 59 -15.32 -13.50 2.43
CA HIS A 59 -15.24 -14.11 1.10
C HIS A 59 -15.61 -15.61 1.12
N SER A 60 -15.18 -16.33 2.15
CA SER A 60 -15.51 -17.74 2.35
C SER A 60 -17.01 -17.94 2.59
N MET A 61 -17.65 -17.05 3.36
CA MET A 61 -19.11 -17.09 3.55
C MET A 61 -19.86 -16.86 2.23
N GLY A 62 -19.38 -15.98 1.35
CA GLY A 62 -19.94 -15.81 0.01
C GLY A 62 -19.93 -17.11 -0.80
N LYS A 63 -18.79 -17.82 -0.82
CA LYS A 63 -18.67 -19.14 -1.48
C LYS A 63 -19.63 -20.19 -0.92
N VAL A 64 -19.84 -20.18 0.40
CA VAL A 64 -20.78 -21.10 1.05
C VAL A 64 -22.21 -20.79 0.59
N VAL A 65 -22.61 -19.52 0.55
CA VAL A 65 -23.94 -19.10 0.07
C VAL A 65 -24.15 -19.53 -1.38
N ASP A 66 -23.17 -19.31 -2.26
CA ASP A 66 -23.25 -19.74 -3.67
C ASP A 66 -23.40 -21.27 -3.79
N THR A 67 -22.66 -22.01 -2.98
CA THR A 67 -22.72 -23.48 -2.96
C THR A 67 -24.09 -23.96 -2.47
N LEU A 68 -24.66 -23.32 -1.45
CA LEU A 68 -26.00 -23.64 -0.95
C LEU A 68 -27.06 -23.36 -2.01
N TYR A 69 -26.97 -22.23 -2.71
CA TYR A 69 -27.88 -21.90 -3.80
C TYR A 69 -27.82 -22.93 -4.94
N GLN A 70 -26.61 -23.33 -5.36
CA GLN A 70 -26.42 -24.36 -6.38
C GLN A 70 -27.01 -25.72 -5.95
N LYS A 71 -26.89 -26.09 -4.68
CA LYS A 71 -27.46 -27.34 -4.14
C LYS A 71 -28.97 -27.28 -4.08
N ALA A 72 -29.54 -26.17 -3.60
CA ALA A 72 -31.00 -25.97 -3.55
C ALA A 72 -31.62 -26.04 -4.94
N LYS A 73 -31.00 -25.41 -5.94
CA LYS A 73 -31.45 -25.45 -7.35
C LYS A 73 -31.45 -26.86 -7.96
N LYS A 74 -30.69 -27.82 -7.41
CA LYS A 74 -30.73 -29.22 -7.88
C LYS A 74 -31.88 -30.03 -7.30
N LEU A 75 -32.54 -29.52 -6.26
CA LEU A 75 -33.64 -30.20 -5.54
C LEU A 75 -35.03 -29.70 -5.96
N THR A 76 -35.10 -28.60 -6.71
CA THR A 76 -36.30 -28.00 -7.32
C THR A 76 -36.17 -28.00 -8.83
#